data_AF-A0A328D9W0-F1
#
_entry.id   AF-A0A328D9W0-F1
#
_cell.length_a   1.000
_cell.length_b   1.000
_cell.length_c   1.000
_cell.angle_alpha   90.00
_cell.angle_beta   90.00
_cell.angle_gamma   90.00
#
_symmetry.space_group_name_H-M   'P 1'
#
loop_
_entity.id
_entity.type
_entity.pdbx_description
1 polymer ?
#
loop_
_entity_poly.entity_id
_entity_poly.type
_entity_poly.pdbx_seq_one_letter_code
_entity_poly.pdbx_strand_id
1 'polypeptide(L)' 'METYFGCKVPDIVEIHPPTIGVTKGRKKRIKSGVEKGQEKQKHTRSCRSCNKMTTHDSRNCPLKNNRLLLNVSF' A
#
# COMPACT_ATOMS: atom_id res chain seq x y z
N MET A 1 -15.55 -37.07 -34.81
CA MET A 1 -16.37 -35.87 -34.59
C MET A 1 -17.22 -36.14 -33.38
N GLU A 2 -16.92 -35.48 -32.26
CA GLU A 2 -17.70 -35.63 -31.04
C GLU A 2 -19.04 -34.89 -31.21
N THR A 3 -20.12 -35.67 -31.33
CA THR A 3 -21.48 -35.15 -31.41
C THR A 3 -21.97 -34.86 -29.99
N TYR A 4 -21.91 -33.60 -29.59
CA TYR A 4 -22.59 -33.14 -28.38
C TYR A 4 -24.10 -33.13 -28.66
N PHE A 5 -24.84 -34.02 -28.01
CA PHE A 5 -26.28 -34.16 -28.24
C PHE A 5 -27.03 -32.89 -27.79
N GLY A 6 -27.67 -32.21 -28.74
CA GLY A 6 -28.78 -31.29 -28.49
C GLY A 6 -28.47 -29.80 -28.34
N CYS A 7 -27.20 -29.37 -28.27
CA CYS A 7 -26.84 -27.96 -28.12
C CYS A 7 -25.77 -27.53 -29.12
N LYS A 8 -25.99 -26.40 -29.81
CA LYS A 8 -24.93 -25.74 -30.59
C LYS A 8 -23.91 -25.15 -29.62
N VAL A 9 -22.63 -25.48 -29.81
CA VAL A 9 -21.54 -24.86 -29.05
C VAL A 9 -21.48 -23.38 -29.45
N PRO A 10 -21.52 -22.44 -28.50
CA PRO A 10 -21.43 -21.03 -28.82
C PRO A 10 -20.04 -20.65 -29.31
N ASP A 11 -19.97 -19.79 -30.34
CA ASP A 11 -18.70 -19.25 -30.87
C ASP A 11 -18.02 -18.28 -29.89
N ILE A 12 -18.80 -17.68 -28.99
CA ILE A 12 -18.35 -16.70 -28.00
C ILE A 12 -18.88 -17.11 -26.63
N VAL A 13 -17.97 -17.22 -25.67
CA VAL A 13 -18.28 -17.50 -24.26
C VAL A 13 -17.79 -16.33 -23.42
N GLU A 14 -18.70 -15.71 -22.67
CA GLU A 14 -18.34 -14.67 -21.70
C GLU A 14 -17.95 -15.33 -20.37
N ILE A 15 -16.68 -15.21 -19.99
CA ILE A 15 -16.15 -15.80 -18.76
C ILE A 15 -16.11 -14.71 -17.68
N HIS A 16 -16.98 -14.81 -16.68
CA HIS A 16 -16.90 -13.95 -15.52
C HIS A 16 -15.77 -14.41 -14.57
N PRO A 17 -15.03 -13.47 -13.96
CA PRO A 17 -14.09 -13.82 -12.91
C PRO A 17 -14.83 -14.43 -11.72
N PRO A 18 -14.19 -15.36 -10.98
CA PRO A 18 -14.81 -15.97 -9.82
C PRO A 18 -15.14 -14.92 -8.78
N THR A 19 -16.29 -15.09 -8.11
CA THR A 19 -16.68 -14.24 -6.99
C THR A 19 -15.60 -14.29 -5.93
N ILE A 20 -15.06 -13.13 -5.62
CA ILE A 20 -14.02 -13.00 -4.61
C ILE A 20 -14.64 -13.29 -3.24
N GLY A 21 -14.30 -14.45 -2.66
CA GLY A 21 -14.78 -14.86 -1.34
C GLY A 21 -14.29 -13.91 -0.24
N VAL A 22 -15.20 -13.53 0.66
CA VAL A 22 -14.88 -12.76 1.87
C VAL A 22 -14.71 -13.72 3.04
N THR A 23 -13.50 -14.20 3.25
CA THR A 23 -13.16 -15.10 4.38
C THR A 23 -12.64 -14.33 5.59
N LYS A 24 -12.70 -14.96 6.78
CA LYS A 24 -12.02 -14.45 7.99
C LYS A 24 -10.52 -14.31 7.67
N GLY A 25 -9.94 -13.13 7.92
CA GLY A 25 -8.52 -12.85 7.67
C GLY A 25 -8.20 -12.21 6.31
N ARG A 26 -9.14 -12.15 5.35
CA ARG A 26 -8.89 -11.49 4.05
C ARG A 26 -8.94 -9.96 4.13
N LYS A 27 -9.71 -9.41 5.06
CA LYS A 27 -9.78 -7.96 5.29
C LYS A 27 -8.60 -7.51 6.14
N LYS A 28 -8.12 -6.29 5.88
CA LYS A 28 -7.16 -5.62 6.77
C LYS A 28 -7.71 -5.62 8.20
N ARG A 29 -6.83 -5.82 9.17
CA ARG A 29 -7.17 -5.77 10.59
C ARG A 29 -7.86 -4.45 10.93
N ILE A 30 -8.97 -4.53 11.67
CA ILE A 30 -9.66 -3.35 12.21
C ILE A 30 -8.79 -2.80 13.35
N LYS A 31 -8.31 -1.56 13.21
CA LYS A 31 -7.55 -0.86 14.25
C LYS A 31 -8.46 -0.44 15.41
N SER A 32 -7.97 -0.57 16.64
CA SER A 32 -8.64 -0.09 17.85
C SER A 32 -8.68 1.44 17.90
N GLY A 33 -9.52 2.00 18.78
CA GLY A 33 -9.59 3.46 18.99
C GLY A 33 -8.24 4.05 19.43
N VAL A 34 -7.52 3.34 20.30
CA VAL A 34 -6.18 3.74 20.79
C VAL A 34 -5.17 3.78 19.65
N GLU A 35 -5.13 2.75 18.80
CA GLU A 35 -4.23 2.68 17.65
C GLU A 35 -4.50 3.82 16.65
N LYS A 36 -5.78 4.14 16.41
CA LYS A 36 -6.17 5.29 15.59
C LYS A 36 -5.75 6.62 16.22
N GLY A 37 -5.79 6.73 17.55
CA GLY A 37 -5.35 7.91 18.29
C GLY A 37 -3.84 8.16 18.16
N GLN A 38 -3.04 7.12 18.34
CA GLN A 38 -1.57 7.18 18.21
C GLN A 38 -1.13 7.55 16.79
N GLU A 39 -1.81 7.04 15.75
CA GLU A 39 -1.51 7.39 14.36
C GLU A 39 -1.75 8.88 14.05
N LYS A 40 -2.76 9.48 14.68
CA LYS A 40 -3.05 10.92 14.57
C LYS A 40 -2.06 11.77 15.36
N GLN A 41 -1.40 11.19 16.36
CA GLN A 41 -0.35 11.83 17.16
C GLN A 41 1.05 11.70 16.56
N LYS A 42 1.19 11.58 15.22
CA LYS A 42 2.45 11.92 14.53
C LYS A 42 2.71 13.41 14.68
N HIS A 43 3.07 13.80 15.90
CA HIS A 43 3.29 15.17 16.26
C HIS A 43 4.42 15.71 15.40
N THR A 44 4.21 16.91 14.87
CA THR A 44 5.30 17.64 14.26
C THR A 44 6.32 17.99 15.36
N ARG A 45 7.58 18.03 14.96
CA ARG A 45 8.72 18.37 15.81
C ARG A 45 9.69 19.21 14.99
N SER A 46 10.45 20.08 15.65
CA SER A 46 11.51 20.83 14.98
C SER A 46 12.70 19.90 14.69
N CYS A 47 13.04 19.76 13.40
CA CYS A 47 14.25 19.06 13.00
C CYS A 47 15.44 20.03 13.03
N ARG A 48 16.46 19.77 13.87
CA ARG A 48 17.66 20.64 13.97
C ARG A 48 18.52 20.66 12.69
N SER A 49 18.40 19.65 11.82
CA SER A 49 19.20 19.56 10.59
C SER A 49 18.64 20.45 9.47
N CYS A 50 17.31 20.59 9.39
CA CYS A 50 16.65 21.41 8.36
C CYS A 50 15.92 22.65 8.91
N ASN A 51 15.90 22.80 10.24
CA ASN A 51 15.22 23.85 11.00
C ASN A 51 13.73 24.02 10.66
N LYS A 52 13.06 22.93 10.24
CA LYS A 52 11.63 22.93 9.89
C LYS A 52 10.82 22.12 10.92
N MET A 53 9.57 22.51 11.08
CA MET A 53 8.57 21.77 11.86
C MET A 53 8.03 20.62 10.99
N THR A 54 8.50 19.39 11.24
CA THR A 54 8.24 18.23 10.37
C THR A 54 7.93 16.97 11.19
N THR A 55 7.68 15.85 10.53
CA THR A 55 7.48 14.56 11.21
C THR A 55 8.79 13.80 11.50
N HIS A 56 9.94 14.26 11.00
CA HIS A 56 11.26 13.64 11.21
C HIS A 56 12.13 14.43 12.19
N ASP A 57 13.16 13.79 12.76
CA ASP A 57 14.16 14.44 13.61
C ASP A 57 15.49 14.67 12.84
N SER A 58 16.52 15.18 13.52
CA SER A 58 17.83 15.45 12.89
C SER A 58 18.57 14.19 12.43
N ARG A 59 18.27 13.03 13.04
CA ARG A 59 18.91 11.74 12.73
C ARG A 59 18.37 11.18 11.43
N ASN A 60 17.07 11.35 11.19
CA ASN A 60 16.38 10.88 9.99
C ASN A 60 16.05 12.02 9.01
N CYS A 61 16.84 13.09 9.01
CA CYS A 61 16.59 14.23 8.12
C CYS A 61 16.97 13.87 6.67
N PRO A 62 16.04 13.98 5.71
CA PRO A 62 16.33 13.64 4.31
C PRO A 62 17.40 14.53 3.69
N LEU A 63 17.53 15.78 4.13
CA LEU A 63 18.62 16.67 3.68
C LEU A 63 20.00 16.16 4.13
N LYS A 64 20.08 15.42 5.24
CA LYS A 64 21.31 14.80 5.70
C LYS A 64 21.66 13.56 4.86
N ASN A 65 20.66 12.74 4.52
CA ASN A 65 20.83 11.59 3.64
C ASN A 65 21.14 11.98 2.18
N ASN A 66 20.60 13.10 1.69
CA ASN A 66 20.87 13.59 0.34
C ASN A 66 22.33 14.03 0.14
N ARG A 67 23.08 14.30 1.20
CA ARG A 67 24.53 14.56 1.10
C ARG A 67 25.34 13.31 0.74
N LEU A 68 24.79 12.12 0.96
CA LEU A 68 25.39 10.85 0.54
C LEU A 68 24.98 10.45 -0.89
N LEU A 69 23.80 10.89 -1.36
CA LEU A 69 23.33 10.63 -2.73
C LEU A 69 23.98 11.52 -3.80
N LEU A 70 24.52 12.68 -3.42
CA LEU A 70 25.30 13.56 -4.31
C LEU A 70 26.75 13.08 -4.52
N ASN A 71 27.21 12.06 -3.79
CA ASN A 71 28.55 11.47 -3.94
C ASN A 71 28.54 10.15 -4.74
N VAL A 72 27.40 9.78 -5.32
CA VAL A 72 27.29 8.66 -6.27
C VAL A 72 26.75 9.22 -7.58
N SER A 73 27.60 9.98 -8.26
CA SER A 73 27.44 10.25 -9.69
C SER A 73 28.67 9.64 -10.35
N PHE A 74 28.43 8.59 -11.13
CA PHE A 74 29.41 7.95 -12.01
C PHE A 74 29.96 8.95 -13.03
#